data_AF-A0A2G8K4W2-F1
#
_entry.id   AF-A0A2G8K4W2-F1
#
_cell.length_a   1.000
_cell.length_b   1.000
_cell.length_c   1.000
_cell.angle_alpha   90.00
_cell.angle_beta   90.00
_cell.angle_gamma   90.00
#
_symmetry.space_group_name_H-M   'P 1'
#
loop_
_entity.id
_entity.type
_entity.pdbx_description
1 polymer ?
#
loop_
_entity_poly.entity_id
_entity_poly.type
_entity_poly.pdbx_seq_one_letter_code
_entity_poly.pdbx_strand_id
1 'polypeptide(L)'
;MFGPSSQQEGDIGESIQDNGTPRVDPGASASERTGTHIGASSNIEDIQDDLHYSIQVYNKLMADEISADTVCSNRILETVQQKLLNHISTMSGYATARLWLQYMEMINLLRMFRTENWLLHLNTLQDMLPNFAAAGHNLYAKSANIYLQQMLKLETDNPDVFTDFTTGYTLFDAVIGSGLDFHLTW
;
A
#
# COMPACT_ATOMS: atom_id res chain seq x y z
N MET A 1 -40.52 -36.01 -32.20
CA MET A 1 -39.73 -35.53 -33.35
C MET A 1 -38.36 -35.16 -32.80
N PHE A 2 -37.34 -36.03 -32.85
CA PHE A 2 -36.46 -36.27 -34.02
C PHE A 2 -36.05 -34.93 -34.65
N GLY A 3 -34.80 -34.46 -34.71
CA GLY A 3 -33.45 -34.95 -34.42
C GLY A 3 -32.47 -33.84 -34.88
N PRO A 4 -31.16 -33.94 -34.62
CA PRO A 4 -30.18 -32.86 -34.78
C PRO A 4 -29.64 -32.75 -36.22
N SER A 5 -29.11 -31.58 -36.60
CA SER A 5 -28.31 -31.43 -37.83
C SER A 5 -26.83 -31.47 -37.50
N SER A 6 -26.16 -32.45 -38.10
CA SER A 6 -24.73 -32.71 -38.05
C SER A 6 -24.04 -32.22 -39.33
N GLN A 7 -22.71 -32.03 -39.22
CA GLN A 7 -21.68 -32.00 -40.28
C GLN A 7 -21.60 -30.70 -41.10
N GLN A 8 -20.40 -30.13 -41.31
CA GLN A 8 -19.36 -30.76 -42.11
C GLN A 8 -17.93 -30.34 -41.72
N GLU A 9 -17.09 -31.35 -41.49
CA GLU A 9 -15.63 -31.28 -41.46
C GLU A 9 -15.10 -30.97 -42.87
N GLY A 10 -14.12 -30.08 -42.95
CA GLY A 10 -13.33 -29.79 -44.14
C GLY A 10 -11.87 -30.18 -43.89
N ASP A 11 -11.54 -31.37 -44.34
CA ASP A 11 -10.19 -31.92 -44.52
C ASP A 11 -9.51 -31.23 -45.71
N ILE A 12 -8.33 -30.65 -45.47
CA ILE A 12 -7.32 -30.38 -46.50
C ILE A 12 -5.95 -30.63 -45.87
N GLY A 13 -5.43 -31.84 -46.06
CA GLY A 13 -4.01 -32.10 -45.91
C GLY A 13 -3.21 -31.57 -47.09
N GLU A 14 -2.07 -30.93 -46.82
CA GLU A 14 -0.88 -30.96 -47.70
C GLU A 14 0.41 -30.59 -46.93
N SER A 15 1.17 -31.64 -46.58
CA SER A 15 2.61 -31.86 -46.83
C SER A 15 3.70 -30.78 -46.51
N ILE A 16 4.58 -31.17 -45.56
CA ILE A 16 6.08 -31.05 -45.52
C ILE A 16 6.64 -29.63 -45.27
N GLN A 17 7.37 -29.36 -44.17
CA GLN A 17 8.81 -29.65 -44.01
C GLN A 17 9.22 -29.88 -42.54
N ASP A 18 9.89 -31.02 -42.34
CA ASP A 18 10.72 -31.40 -41.20
C ASP A 18 11.91 -30.44 -41.08
N ASN A 19 11.91 -29.60 -40.05
CA ASN A 19 13.05 -28.76 -39.69
C ASN A 19 13.60 -29.26 -38.37
N GLY A 20 14.68 -30.05 -38.48
CA GLY A 20 15.29 -30.81 -37.41
C GLY A 20 15.59 -29.98 -36.15
N THR A 21 15.11 -30.49 -35.03
CA THR A 21 15.49 -30.07 -33.68
C THR A 21 16.94 -30.48 -33.41
N PRO A 22 17.88 -29.55 -33.15
CA PRO A 22 19.20 -29.94 -32.67
C PRO A 22 19.07 -30.42 -31.23
N ARG A 23 19.35 -31.71 -31.03
CA ARG A 23 19.57 -32.36 -29.73
C ARG A 23 20.71 -31.62 -29.02
N VAL A 24 20.40 -30.91 -27.94
CA VAL A 24 21.40 -30.24 -27.10
C VAL A 24 21.95 -31.29 -26.13
N ASP A 25 23.19 -31.72 -26.36
CA ASP A 25 23.93 -32.57 -25.45
C ASP A 25 24.27 -31.81 -24.14
N PRO A 26 24.11 -32.43 -22.96
CA PRO A 26 24.48 -31.82 -21.69
C PRO A 26 25.96 -32.10 -21.41
N GLY A 27 26.83 -31.14 -21.69
CA GLY A 27 28.21 -31.21 -21.22
C GLY A 27 29.20 -30.36 -21.99
N ALA A 28 29.30 -29.07 -21.66
CA ALA A 28 30.54 -28.30 -21.78
C ALA A 28 30.45 -26.95 -21.05
N SER A 29 31.40 -26.74 -20.14
CA SER A 29 31.89 -25.44 -19.64
C SER A 29 30.92 -24.54 -18.86
N ALA A 30 30.80 -24.83 -17.57
CA ALA A 30 30.60 -23.78 -16.55
C ALA A 30 31.86 -22.90 -16.49
N SER A 31 31.93 -21.90 -17.38
CA SER A 31 32.89 -20.81 -17.29
C SER A 31 32.29 -19.72 -16.40
N GLU A 32 32.94 -19.57 -15.25
CA GLU A 32 32.89 -18.50 -14.27
C GLU A 32 32.19 -17.20 -14.74
N ARG A 33 30.97 -16.98 -14.26
CA ARG A 33 30.46 -15.62 -14.02
C ARG A 33 30.67 -15.28 -12.56
N THR A 34 31.90 -14.89 -12.21
CA THR A 34 32.16 -14.09 -11.01
C THR A 34 31.69 -12.67 -11.28
N GLY A 35 30.37 -12.48 -11.21
CA GLY A 35 29.75 -11.16 -11.16
C GLY A 35 30.09 -10.49 -9.82
N THR A 36 30.73 -9.34 -9.91
CA THR A 36 31.28 -8.50 -8.86
C THR A 36 30.27 -8.19 -7.75
N HIS A 37 30.35 -8.88 -6.61
CA HIS A 37 29.58 -8.61 -5.38
C HIS A 37 30.25 -7.51 -4.52
N ILE A 38 30.83 -6.48 -5.13
CA ILE A 38 31.62 -5.45 -4.41
C ILE A 38 30.90 -4.08 -4.36
N GLY A 39 29.84 -3.87 -5.16
CA GLY A 39 29.12 -2.59 -5.21
C GLY A 39 27.93 -2.42 -4.24
N ALA A 40 27.51 -3.48 -3.54
CA ALA A 40 26.37 -3.42 -2.64
C ALA A 40 26.75 -2.95 -1.22
N SER A 41 27.95 -3.31 -0.75
CA SER A 41 28.38 -3.08 0.63
C SER A 41 28.63 -1.60 0.95
N SER A 42 29.23 -0.84 0.04
CA SER A 42 29.52 0.59 0.25
C SER A 42 28.25 1.46 0.30
N ASN A 43 27.22 1.11 -0.47
CA ASN A 43 25.95 1.83 -0.48
C ASN A 43 25.12 1.59 0.80
N ILE A 44 25.27 0.42 1.42
CA ILE A 44 24.54 0.06 2.65
C ILE A 44 25.19 0.73 3.87
N GLU A 45 26.52 0.78 3.93
CA GLU A 45 27.26 1.47 5.00
C GLU A 45 26.98 2.98 5.02
N ASP A 46 26.99 3.65 3.85
CA ASP A 46 26.65 5.07 3.72
C ASP A 46 25.19 5.41 4.12
N ILE A 47 24.25 4.47 3.98
CA ILE A 47 22.87 4.64 4.43
C ILE A 47 22.77 4.47 5.95
N GLN A 48 23.53 3.51 6.49
CA GLN A 48 23.56 3.21 7.91
C GLN A 48 24.10 4.40 8.73
N ASP A 49 25.12 5.08 8.22
CA ASP A 49 25.72 6.25 8.85
C ASP A 49 24.76 7.46 8.84
N ASP A 50 24.09 7.72 7.70
CA ASP A 50 23.07 8.77 7.59
C ASP A 50 21.87 8.50 8.52
N LEU A 51 21.44 7.24 8.63
CA LEU A 51 20.38 6.83 9.54
C LEU A 51 20.81 7.00 11.00
N HIS A 52 22.03 6.59 11.35
CA HIS A 52 22.55 6.74 12.70
C HIS A 52 22.62 8.21 13.11
N TYR A 53 23.09 9.07 12.21
CA TYR A 53 23.10 10.51 12.44
C TYR A 53 21.67 11.07 12.58
N SER A 54 20.72 10.64 11.75
CA SER A 54 19.33 11.10 11.83
C SER A 54 18.68 10.77 13.18
N ILE A 55 18.99 9.58 13.74
CA ILE A 55 18.52 9.14 15.06
C ILE A 55 19.15 10.00 16.17
N GLN A 56 20.43 10.36 16.05
CA GLN A 56 21.07 11.25 17.02
C GLN A 56 20.44 12.65 17.03
N VAL A 57 20.12 13.21 15.86
CA VAL A 57 19.43 14.50 15.76
C VAL A 57 18.03 14.41 16.36
N TYR A 58 17.29 13.34 16.08
CA TYR A 58 15.97 13.10 16.67
C TYR A 58 16.05 13.01 18.21
N ASN A 59 16.99 12.26 18.76
CA ASN A 59 17.14 12.12 20.21
C ASN A 59 17.49 13.46 20.88
N LYS A 60 18.31 14.30 20.24
CA LYS A 60 18.64 15.64 20.73
C LYS A 60 17.46 16.61 20.67
N LEU A 61 16.58 16.47 19.66
CA LEU A 61 15.31 17.19 19.59
C LEU A 61 14.36 16.74 20.70
N MET A 62 14.23 15.44 20.95
CA MET A 62 13.37 14.91 22.01
C MET A 62 13.89 15.27 23.43
N ALA A 63 15.19 15.52 23.56
CA ALA A 63 15.81 16.03 24.78
C ALA A 63 15.74 17.56 24.93
N ASP A 64 15.08 18.26 24.00
CA ASP A 64 14.94 19.73 23.92
C ASP A 64 16.29 20.49 23.83
N GLU A 65 17.37 19.80 23.46
CA GLU A 65 18.72 20.38 23.31
C GLU A 65 18.88 21.17 22.00
N ILE A 66 18.00 20.91 21.02
CA ILE A 66 18.03 21.51 19.69
C ILE A 66 16.61 21.96 19.33
N SER A 67 16.45 23.22 18.90
CA SER A 67 15.17 23.74 18.40
C SER A 67 14.72 23.03 17.12
N ALA A 68 13.41 22.82 16.98
CA ALA A 68 12.78 22.25 15.79
C ALA A 68 13.18 22.98 14.48
N ASP A 69 13.41 24.29 14.53
CA ASP A 69 13.83 25.09 13.37
C ASP A 69 15.23 24.70 12.84
N THR A 70 16.13 24.34 13.75
CA THR A 70 17.50 23.89 13.42
C THR A 70 17.48 22.48 12.82
N VAL A 71 16.52 21.64 13.24
CA VAL A 71 16.31 20.30 12.67
C VAL A 71 15.68 20.37 11.28
N CYS A 72 14.68 21.23 11.08
CA CYS A 72 14.08 21.47 9.76
C CYS A 72 15.08 22.06 8.76
N SER A 73 16.05 22.83 9.23
CA SER A 73 17.16 23.34 8.41
C SER A 73 18.19 22.25 8.06
N ASN A 74 18.16 21.11 8.73
CA ASN A 74 19.10 20.02 8.52
C ASN A 74 18.63 19.12 7.36
N ARG A 75 19.45 19.08 6.30
CA ARG A 75 19.16 18.34 5.05
C ARG A 75 19.30 16.83 5.17
N ILE A 76 19.60 16.30 6.36
CA ILE A 76 19.89 14.87 6.51
C ILE A 76 18.62 14.04 6.40
N LEU A 77 17.47 14.55 6.88
CA LEU A 77 16.18 13.90 6.63
C LEU A 77 15.81 13.91 5.14
N GLU A 78 16.08 15.01 4.43
CA GLU A 78 15.89 15.08 2.97
C GLU A 78 16.79 14.06 2.26
N THR A 79 18.06 13.96 2.67
CA THR A 79 19.04 13.02 2.09
C THR A 79 18.60 11.57 2.29
N VAL A 80 18.19 11.20 3.51
CA VAL A 80 17.69 9.86 3.82
C VAL A 80 16.43 9.56 3.00
N GLN A 81 15.50 10.51 2.90
CA GLN A 81 14.30 10.36 2.09
C GLN A 81 14.64 10.13 0.61
N GLN A 82 15.55 10.92 0.04
CA GLN A 82 15.97 10.78 -1.35
C GLN A 82 16.65 9.43 -1.60
N LYS A 83 17.55 8.98 -0.71
CA LYS A 83 18.19 7.67 -0.80
C LYS A 83 17.15 6.54 -0.74
N LEU A 84 16.16 6.64 0.13
CA LEU A 84 15.05 5.67 0.22
C LEU A 84 14.22 5.63 -1.06
N LEU A 85 13.82 6.79 -1.59
CA LEU A 85 13.03 6.89 -2.83
C LEU A 85 13.78 6.32 -4.05
N ASN A 86 15.09 6.58 -4.13
CA ASN A 86 15.94 6.00 -5.17
C ASN A 86 16.02 4.47 -5.05
N HIS A 87 16.10 3.95 -3.83
CA HIS A 87 16.11 2.52 -3.59
C HIS A 87 14.78 1.85 -3.96
N ILE A 88 13.65 2.44 -3.55
CA ILE A 88 12.30 2.00 -3.94
C ILE A 88 12.14 2.00 -5.46
N SER A 89 12.60 3.06 -6.13
CA SER A 89 12.54 3.18 -7.58
C SER A 89 13.35 2.09 -8.27
N THR A 90 14.56 1.82 -7.79
CA THR A 90 15.42 0.73 -8.29
C THR A 90 14.78 -0.64 -8.07
N MET A 91 14.17 -0.87 -6.90
CA MET A 91 13.50 -2.11 -6.52
C MET A 91 12.22 -2.36 -7.33
N SER A 92 11.49 -1.30 -7.71
CA SER A 92 10.25 -1.41 -8.49
C SER A 92 10.42 -2.09 -9.86
N GLY A 93 11.66 -2.21 -10.35
CA GLY A 93 12.02 -2.95 -11.56
C GLY A 93 11.79 -4.46 -11.44
N TYR A 94 11.84 -5.03 -10.23
CA TYR A 94 11.59 -6.45 -9.99
C TYR A 94 10.12 -6.71 -9.65
N ALA A 95 9.52 -7.74 -10.26
CA ALA A 95 8.10 -8.05 -10.08
C ALA A 95 7.72 -8.35 -8.62
N THR A 96 8.52 -9.18 -7.93
CA THR A 96 8.28 -9.53 -6.52
C THR A 96 8.43 -8.31 -5.60
N ALA A 97 9.43 -7.46 -5.84
CA ALA A 97 9.63 -6.25 -5.04
C ALA A 97 8.46 -5.26 -5.23
N ARG A 98 7.95 -5.11 -6.45
CA ARG A 98 6.76 -4.30 -6.73
C ARG A 98 5.53 -4.79 -5.98
N LEU A 99 5.33 -6.11 -5.91
CA LEU A 99 4.24 -6.71 -5.13
C LEU A 99 4.38 -6.38 -3.64
N TRP A 100 5.58 -6.50 -3.06
CA TRP A 100 5.82 -6.14 -1.67
C TRP A 100 5.61 -4.65 -1.39
N LEU A 101 6.04 -3.77 -2.29
CA LEU A 101 5.81 -2.33 -2.18
C LEU A 101 4.31 -2.00 -2.21
N GLN A 102 3.56 -2.60 -3.14
CA GLN A 102 2.10 -2.45 -3.20
C GLN A 102 1.41 -2.98 -1.93
N TYR A 103 1.89 -4.09 -1.40
CA TYR A 103 1.37 -4.67 -0.15
C TYR A 103 1.63 -3.77 1.06
N MET A 104 2.82 -3.20 1.20
CA MET A 104 3.14 -2.25 2.26
C MET A 104 2.26 -0.99 2.18
N GLU A 105 2.00 -0.50 0.98
CA GLU A 105 1.08 0.62 0.76
C GLU A 105 -0.34 0.29 1.23
N MET A 106 -0.85 -0.89 0.88
CA MET A 106 -2.16 -1.35 1.35
C MET A 106 -2.23 -1.47 2.88
N ILE A 107 -1.18 -1.97 3.54
CA ILE A 107 -1.11 -2.01 5.01
C ILE A 107 -1.11 -0.60 5.60
N ASN A 108 -0.40 0.35 4.98
CA ASN A 108 -0.34 1.72 5.43
C ASN A 108 -1.73 2.37 5.39
N LEU A 109 -2.47 2.18 4.29
CA LEU A 109 -3.87 2.61 4.17
C LEU A 109 -4.75 1.96 5.25
N LEU A 110 -4.60 0.65 5.51
CA LEU A 110 -5.35 0.00 6.59
C LEU A 110 -5.02 0.56 7.98
N ARG A 111 -3.77 0.95 8.23
CA ARG A 111 -3.37 1.59 9.48
C ARG A 111 -4.02 2.97 9.61
N MET A 112 -3.94 3.79 8.56
CA MET A 112 -4.53 5.13 8.54
C MET A 112 -6.05 5.09 8.71
N PHE A 113 -6.72 4.12 8.10
CA PHE A 113 -8.16 3.92 8.17
C PHE A 113 -8.67 3.65 9.60
N ARG A 114 -7.83 3.04 10.44
CA ARG A 114 -8.12 2.73 11.85
C ARG A 114 -7.82 3.89 12.81
N THR A 115 -7.35 5.02 12.31
CA THR A 115 -7.09 6.20 13.13
C THR A 115 -8.42 6.82 13.55
N GLU A 116 -8.50 7.33 14.78
CA GLU A 116 -9.69 7.98 15.35
C GLU A 116 -10.00 9.37 14.73
N ASN A 117 -9.29 9.75 13.67
CA ASN A 117 -9.55 10.98 12.93
C ASN A 117 -10.53 10.72 11.80
N TRP A 118 -11.74 11.26 11.94
CA TRP A 118 -12.83 11.08 10.98
C TRP A 118 -12.50 11.55 9.55
N LEU A 119 -11.90 12.73 9.41
CA LEU A 119 -11.50 13.27 8.10
C LEU A 119 -10.44 12.38 7.44
N LEU A 120 -9.47 11.92 8.23
CA LEU A 120 -8.44 10.99 7.76
C LEU A 120 -9.04 9.65 7.34
N HIS A 121 -10.03 9.16 8.08
CA HIS A 121 -10.76 7.93 7.75
C HIS A 121 -11.43 8.01 6.37
N LEU A 122 -12.14 9.11 6.08
CA LEU A 122 -12.80 9.30 4.78
C LEU A 122 -11.80 9.42 3.62
N ASN A 123 -10.73 10.20 3.80
CA ASN A 123 -9.66 10.32 2.79
C ASN A 123 -9.01 8.95 2.52
N THR A 124 -8.70 8.22 3.58
CA THR A 124 -8.08 6.89 3.45
C THR A 124 -9.00 5.89 2.76
N LEU A 125 -10.32 5.96 3.03
CA LEU A 125 -11.29 5.10 2.35
C LEU A 125 -11.35 5.38 0.85
N GLN A 126 -11.24 6.65 0.44
CA GLN A 126 -11.16 7.05 -0.96
C GLN A 126 -9.92 6.44 -1.64
N ASP A 127 -8.76 6.51 -0.98
CA ASP A 127 -7.50 5.94 -1.47
C ASP A 127 -7.48 4.40 -1.50
N MET A 128 -8.35 3.76 -0.70
CA MET A 128 -8.50 2.31 -0.67
C MET A 128 -9.37 1.77 -1.83
N LEU A 129 -10.23 2.58 -2.45
CA LEU A 129 -11.15 2.15 -3.51
C LEU A 129 -10.46 1.47 -4.71
N PRO A 130 -9.33 1.99 -5.25
CA PRO A 130 -8.62 1.32 -6.33
C PRO A 130 -8.12 -0.08 -5.95
N ASN A 131 -7.75 -0.29 -4.67
CA ASN A 131 -7.31 -1.61 -4.20
C ASN A 131 -8.45 -2.63 -4.20
N PHE A 132 -9.66 -2.22 -3.79
CA PHE A 132 -10.85 -3.10 -3.86
C PHE A 132 -11.22 -3.45 -5.30
N ALA A 133 -11.15 -2.48 -6.22
CA ALA A 133 -11.41 -2.72 -7.63
C ALA A 133 -10.36 -3.65 -8.25
N ALA A 134 -9.07 -3.42 -7.97
CA ALA A 134 -7.97 -4.23 -8.46
C ALA A 134 -8.00 -5.67 -7.93
N ALA A 135 -8.44 -5.88 -6.69
CA ALA A 135 -8.63 -7.20 -6.10
C ALA A 135 -9.90 -7.93 -6.60
N GLY A 136 -10.73 -7.30 -7.43
CA GLY A 136 -12.00 -7.85 -7.90
C GLY A 136 -13.14 -7.82 -6.87
N HIS A 137 -12.93 -7.14 -5.74
CA HIS A 137 -13.92 -6.96 -4.66
C HIS A 137 -14.90 -5.82 -4.98
N ASN A 138 -15.55 -5.89 -6.13
CA ASN A 138 -16.42 -4.83 -6.67
C ASN A 138 -17.60 -4.48 -5.75
N LEU A 139 -18.15 -5.47 -5.02
CA LEU A 139 -19.22 -5.23 -4.05
C LEU A 139 -18.74 -4.35 -2.88
N TYR A 140 -17.52 -4.59 -2.39
CA TYR A 140 -16.90 -3.77 -1.35
C TYR A 140 -16.55 -2.37 -1.87
N ALA A 141 -16.03 -2.27 -3.10
CA ALA A 141 -15.78 -0.96 -3.73
C ALA A 141 -17.09 -0.15 -3.86
N LYS A 142 -18.19 -0.80 -4.25
CA LYS A 142 -19.51 -0.16 -4.37
C LYS A 142 -20.07 0.28 -3.02
N SER A 143 -20.05 -0.60 -2.01
CA SER A 143 -20.56 -0.26 -0.68
C SER A 143 -19.72 0.84 -0.03
N ALA A 144 -18.39 0.79 -0.14
CA ALA A 144 -17.48 1.82 0.34
C ALA A 144 -17.73 3.17 -0.34
N ASN A 145 -17.96 3.20 -1.65
CA ASN A 145 -18.25 4.43 -2.37
C ASN A 145 -19.60 5.04 -1.96
N ILE A 146 -20.65 4.22 -1.78
CA ILE A 146 -21.94 4.69 -1.26
C ILE A 146 -21.78 5.27 0.14
N TYR A 147 -21.06 4.57 1.02
CA TYR A 147 -20.76 5.06 2.37
C TYR A 147 -20.03 6.41 2.32
N LEU A 148 -18.97 6.53 1.52
CA LEU A 148 -18.22 7.78 1.35
C LEU A 148 -19.13 8.94 0.91
N GLN A 149 -20.02 8.70 -0.04
CA GLN A 149 -20.99 9.72 -0.50
C GLN A 149 -21.97 10.15 0.58
N GLN A 150 -22.43 9.22 1.42
CA GLN A 150 -23.32 9.52 2.54
C GLN A 150 -22.58 10.33 3.61
N MET A 151 -21.36 9.92 3.93
CA MET A 151 -20.54 10.55 4.97
C MET A 151 -20.07 11.96 4.58
N LEU A 152 -19.83 12.21 3.28
CA LEU A 152 -19.53 13.56 2.78
C LEU A 152 -20.74 14.52 2.84
N LYS A 153 -21.97 13.99 2.78
CA LYS A 153 -23.20 14.78 2.91
C LYS A 153 -23.68 14.94 4.35
N LEU A 154 -23.04 14.25 5.28
CA LEU A 154 -23.47 14.17 6.67
C LEU A 154 -23.52 15.54 7.35
N GLU A 155 -22.59 16.45 7.03
CA GLU A 155 -22.58 17.81 7.58
C GLU A 155 -23.88 18.58 7.27
N THR A 156 -24.47 18.35 6.09
CA THR A 156 -25.71 19.00 5.67
C THR A 156 -26.95 18.23 6.13
N ASP A 157 -26.90 16.89 6.06
CA ASP A 157 -28.05 16.05 6.34
C ASP A 157 -28.30 15.88 7.85
N ASN A 158 -27.24 15.77 8.66
CA ASN A 158 -27.30 15.54 10.12
C ASN A 158 -26.09 16.18 10.84
N PRO A 159 -26.13 17.48 11.17
CA PRO A 159 -25.00 18.17 11.79
C PRO A 159 -24.63 17.62 13.17
N ASP A 160 -25.60 17.13 13.94
CA ASP A 160 -25.36 16.57 15.28
C ASP A 160 -24.45 15.33 15.21
N VAL A 161 -24.75 14.40 14.31
CA VAL A 161 -23.94 13.18 14.10
C VAL A 161 -22.56 13.53 13.53
N PHE A 162 -22.47 14.57 12.70
CA PHE A 162 -21.18 15.07 12.22
C PHE A 162 -20.31 15.59 13.37
N THR A 163 -20.89 16.34 14.32
CA THR A 163 -20.17 16.81 15.50
C THR A 163 -19.68 15.68 16.41
N ASP A 164 -20.45 14.59 16.52
CA ASP A 164 -20.04 13.40 17.27
C ASP A 164 -18.80 12.73 16.65
N PHE A 165 -18.78 12.57 15.32
CA PHE A 165 -17.65 12.00 14.60
C PHE A 165 -16.40 12.88 14.63
N THR A 166 -16.54 14.21 14.55
CA THR A 166 -15.38 15.12 14.55
C THR A 166 -14.79 15.35 15.94
N THR A 167 -15.63 15.34 16.98
CA THR A 167 -15.18 15.60 18.36
C THR A 167 -14.60 14.34 19.00
N GLY A 168 -14.79 13.17 18.37
CA GLY A 168 -14.27 11.90 18.88
C GLY A 168 -14.90 11.53 20.20
N TYR A 169 -16.18 11.88 20.42
CA TYR A 169 -16.88 11.54 21.66
C TYR A 169 -16.90 10.02 21.80
N THR A 170 -16.00 9.52 22.64
CA THR A 170 -16.26 8.28 23.34
C THR A 170 -17.63 8.49 23.99
N LEU A 171 -18.59 7.61 23.68
CA LEU A 171 -19.96 7.66 24.19
C LEU A 171 -20.06 7.70 25.73
N PHE A 172 -18.92 7.65 26.43
CA PHE A 172 -18.78 7.75 27.87
C PHE A 172 -19.02 9.17 28.41
N ASP A 173 -18.58 10.23 27.72
CA ASP A 173 -18.70 11.60 28.26
C ASP A 173 -20.08 12.23 28.02
N ALA A 174 -20.76 11.86 26.93
CA ALA A 174 -22.12 12.33 26.63
C ALA A 174 -23.17 11.77 27.62
N VAL A 175 -22.94 10.57 28.16
CA VAL A 175 -23.84 9.93 29.14
C VAL A 175 -23.68 10.53 30.54
N ILE A 176 -22.48 10.94 30.94
CA ILE A 176 -22.25 11.53 32.27
C ILE A 176 -22.69 13.02 32.31
N GLY A 177 -22.63 13.73 31.18
CA GLY A 177 -23.09 15.12 31.08
C GLY A 177 -24.61 15.32 31.03
N SER A 178 -25.39 14.28 30.73
CA SER A 178 -26.84 14.36 30.55
C SER A 178 -27.65 13.94 31.79
N GLY A 179 -27.02 13.48 32.86
CA GLY A 179 -27.69 13.20 34.14
C GLY A 179 -28.84 12.19 34.05
N LEU A 180 -28.85 11.34 33.01
CA LEU A 180 -29.83 10.27 32.86
C LEU A 180 -29.23 8.99 33.46
N ASP A 181 -29.66 8.73 34.68
CA ASP A 181 -29.39 7.53 35.45
C ASP A 181 -29.94 6.31 34.66
N PHE A 182 -29.06 5.50 34.08
CA PHE A 182 -29.44 4.25 33.42
C PHE A 182 -29.71 3.17 34.47
N HIS A 183 -30.80 3.33 35.21
CA HIS A 183 -31.49 2.22 35.82
C HIS A 183 -32.57 1.75 34.83
N LEU A 184 -32.24 0.75 33.99
CA LEU A 184 -33.09 -0.37 33.52
C LEU A 184 -32.59 -0.96 32.18
N THR A 185 -32.24 -2.25 32.23
CA THR A 185 -32.52 -3.34 31.25
C THR A 185 -32.44 -2.99 29.75
N TRP A 186 -31.58 -3.60 28.91
CA TRP A 186 -31.10 -4.98 28.82
C TRP A 186 -29.70 -5.03 28.20
#